data_AF-A0A1J7FWF6-F1
#
_entry.id   AF-A0A1J7FWF6-F1
#
_cell.length_a   1.000
_cell.length_b   1.000
_cell.length_c   1.000
_cell.angle_alpha   90.00
_cell.angle_beta   90.00
_cell.angle_gamma   90.00
#
_symmetry.space_group_name_H-M   'P 1'
#
loop_
_entity.id
_entity.type
_entity.pdbx_description
1 polymer ?
#
loop_
_entity_poly.entity_id
_entity_poly.type
_entity_poly.pdbx_seq_one_letter_code
_entity_poly.pdbx_strand_id
1 'polypeptide(L)'
;MAKLRSGEIDIDSYTIKDTGDIIRVGDCVLILPLDTRKPQYVACVEKFEKDSKNNINVHVRWYYRPEEAFGGRKKFHGANELFLSDHYDVHSADAIEGKCVVHPFDNYVKLENAGAKDFYCRFEYKVATGAFTPDSVAVYCKCDMPYNPDIFMVQCVKCQDRFHHACVGMTTEEAMASIQFLCSDCLSNCKEKLDARTFHDKGVSPAIEAVSNMLAVNNVEYANIEGVQVGIGENENIWHNFRNEEHNGNTQEHSQVPTVINPNLEKMVGRYGFGNQAQEFSCSSQSSVNNNVIPVSSSQRVMDVLNNMDGIESGSTLWCETIYLLEDPVRRGMFLAMKNDACRLAWIKFRCNIKDN
;
A
#
# COMPACT_ATOMS: atom_id res chain seq x y z
N MET A 1 9.28 34.71 -43.84
CA MET A 1 9.55 35.12 -42.46
C MET A 1 8.63 34.34 -41.55
N ALA A 2 9.18 33.42 -40.76
CA ALA A 2 8.41 32.70 -39.74
C ALA A 2 8.06 33.70 -38.63
N LYS A 3 6.76 33.81 -38.28
CA LYS A 3 6.33 34.53 -37.08
C LYS A 3 6.91 33.79 -35.87
N LEU A 4 7.89 34.39 -35.19
CA LEU A 4 8.19 34.00 -33.80
C LEU A 4 6.91 34.21 -33.00
N ARG A 5 6.34 33.12 -32.46
CA ARG A 5 5.24 33.22 -31.50
C ARG A 5 5.80 33.88 -30.24
N SER A 6 5.21 35.02 -29.90
CA SER A 6 5.62 35.92 -28.83
C SER A 6 5.04 35.48 -27.48
N GLY A 7 5.90 35.32 -26.47
CA GLY A 7 5.54 35.68 -25.08
C GLY A 7 5.61 34.60 -24.01
N GLU A 8 5.91 33.34 -24.33
CA GLU A 8 6.02 32.25 -23.34
C GLU A 8 7.49 32.04 -22.94
N ILE A 9 7.76 32.07 -21.64
CA ILE A 9 9.10 31.91 -21.07
C ILE A 9 9.11 30.67 -20.18
N ASP A 10 9.98 29.72 -20.52
CA ASP A 10 10.23 28.54 -19.70
C ASP A 10 10.96 28.96 -18.42
N ILE A 11 10.52 28.45 -17.28
CA ILE A 11 11.13 28.72 -15.98
C ILE A 11 11.48 27.41 -15.27
N ASP A 12 12.54 27.42 -14.47
CA ASP A 12 13.10 26.18 -13.88
C ASP A 12 12.41 25.75 -12.57
N SER A 13 11.70 26.67 -11.92
CA SER A 13 11.08 26.42 -10.61
C SER A 13 9.90 27.33 -10.31
N TYR A 14 9.05 26.87 -9.40
CA TYR A 14 7.92 27.61 -8.84
C TYR A 14 7.93 27.55 -7.31
N THR A 15 7.64 28.65 -6.64
CA THR A 15 7.50 28.70 -5.17
C THR A 15 6.03 28.72 -4.79
N ILE A 16 5.59 27.75 -4.00
CA ILE A 16 4.21 27.67 -3.51
C ILE A 16 3.98 28.86 -2.57
N LYS A 17 2.95 29.66 -2.86
CA LYS A 17 2.66 30.91 -2.14
C LYS A 17 2.39 30.72 -0.65
N ASP A 18 1.71 29.64 -0.30
CA ASP A 18 1.26 29.39 1.08
C ASP A 18 2.33 28.76 1.97
N THR A 19 3.16 27.86 1.42
CA THR A 19 4.17 27.12 2.20
C THR A 19 5.58 27.67 2.03
N GLY A 20 5.87 28.36 0.93
CA GLY A 20 7.23 28.77 0.56
C GLY A 20 8.08 27.64 -0.04
N ASP A 21 7.52 26.45 -0.26
CA ASP A 21 8.26 25.33 -0.85
C ASP A 21 8.59 25.59 -2.32
N ILE A 22 9.81 25.21 -2.74
CA ILE A 22 10.27 25.35 -4.12
C ILE A 22 10.08 24.01 -4.85
N ILE A 23 9.31 24.06 -5.93
CA ILE A 23 9.06 22.95 -6.85
C ILE A 23 9.90 23.12 -8.11
N ARG A 24 10.55 22.05 -8.56
CA ARG A 24 11.36 22.01 -9.78
C ARG A 24 10.83 20.98 -10.77
N VAL A 25 11.27 21.07 -12.02
CA VAL A 25 11.04 20.03 -13.02
C VAL A 25 11.57 18.68 -12.52
N GLY A 26 10.78 17.62 -12.68
CA GLY A 26 11.01 16.28 -12.16
C GLY A 26 10.47 16.03 -10.75
N ASP A 27 10.03 17.07 -10.02
CA ASP A 27 9.39 16.88 -8.73
C ASP A 27 7.97 16.30 -8.88
N CYS A 28 7.54 15.51 -7.89
CA CYS A 28 6.16 15.05 -7.77
C CYS A 28 5.37 16.00 -6.86
N VAL A 29 4.14 16.31 -7.27
CA VAL A 29 3.28 17.27 -6.59
C VAL A 29 1.87 16.74 -6.38
N LEU A 30 1.20 17.29 -5.36
CA LEU A 30 -0.21 17.11 -5.07
C LEU A 30 -0.99 18.29 -5.66
N ILE A 31 -2.01 17.98 -6.45
CA ILE A 31 -2.89 18.96 -7.10
C ILE A 31 -4.32 18.76 -6.59
N LEU A 32 -4.96 19.86 -6.21
CA LEU A 32 -6.33 19.85 -5.72
C LEU A 32 -7.32 19.50 -6.85
N PRO A 33 -8.23 18.53 -6.63
CA PRO A 33 -9.32 18.28 -7.55
C PRO A 33 -10.35 19.42 -7.49
N LEU A 34 -11.07 19.63 -8.60
CA LEU A 34 -12.24 20.52 -8.61
C LEU A 34 -13.36 20.02 -7.68
N ASP A 35 -13.48 18.70 -7.53
CA ASP A 35 -14.41 18.06 -6.59
C ASP A 35 -13.65 17.70 -5.31
N THR A 36 -13.90 18.45 -4.23
CA THR A 36 -13.22 18.30 -2.92
C THR A 36 -13.51 16.98 -2.22
N ARG A 37 -14.44 16.16 -2.74
CA ARG A 37 -14.69 14.80 -2.24
C ARG A 37 -13.68 13.79 -2.77
N LYS A 38 -12.93 14.13 -3.82
CA LYS A 38 -11.88 13.28 -4.39
C LYS A 38 -10.57 13.47 -3.65
N PRO A 39 -9.73 12.44 -3.55
CA PRO A 39 -8.36 12.61 -3.06
C PRO A 39 -7.57 13.55 -3.97
N GLN A 40 -6.51 14.15 -3.42
CA GLN A 40 -5.55 14.92 -4.21
C GLN A 40 -4.97 14.05 -5.33
N TYR A 41 -4.86 14.66 -6.51
CA TYR A 41 -4.20 14.05 -7.65
C TYR A 41 -2.69 14.16 -7.50
N VAL A 42 -1.96 13.16 -8.00
CA VAL A 42 -0.50 13.14 -7.95
C VAL A 42 0.01 13.30 -9.38
N ALA A 43 0.99 14.18 -9.57
CA ALA A 43 1.57 14.41 -10.90
C ALA A 43 3.08 14.66 -10.82
N CYS A 44 3.80 14.28 -11.88
CA CYS A 44 5.19 14.66 -12.10
C CYS A 44 5.22 15.98 -12.87
N VAL A 45 6.05 16.93 -12.42
CA VAL A 45 6.24 18.20 -13.12
C VAL A 45 7.18 17.99 -14.30
N GLU A 46 6.67 18.23 -15.51
CA GLU A 46 7.46 18.10 -16.74
C GLU A 46 8.08 19.44 -17.14
N LYS A 47 7.37 20.54 -16.92
CA LYS A 47 7.81 21.88 -17.32
C LYS A 47 7.01 22.96 -16.59
N PHE A 48 7.64 24.10 -16.32
CA PHE A 48 6.92 25.35 -16.00
C PHE A 48 7.02 26.34 -17.15
N GLU A 49 5.94 27.07 -17.36
CA GLU A 49 5.83 28.04 -18.44
C GLU A 49 5.12 29.30 -17.94
N LYS A 50 5.71 30.45 -18.23
CA LYS A 50 5.15 31.74 -17.87
C LYS A 50 4.51 32.39 -19.08
N ASP A 51 3.23 32.70 -18.99
CA ASP A 51 2.48 33.32 -20.08
C ASP A 51 2.75 34.84 -20.19
N SER A 52 2.25 35.44 -21.27
CA SER A 52 2.35 36.89 -21.52
C SER A 52 1.67 37.77 -20.46
N LYS A 53 0.78 37.20 -19.64
CA LYS A 53 0.09 37.85 -18.52
C LYS A 53 0.78 37.62 -17.18
N ASN A 54 1.98 37.02 -17.20
CA ASN A 54 2.77 36.72 -16.01
C ASN A 54 2.15 35.63 -15.10
N ASN A 55 1.18 34.85 -15.62
CA ASN A 55 0.69 33.64 -14.94
C ASN A 55 1.66 32.49 -15.19
N ILE A 56 1.79 31.61 -14.21
CA ILE A 56 2.66 30.44 -14.30
C ILE A 56 1.77 29.21 -14.50
N ASN A 57 1.98 28.54 -15.62
CA ASN A 57 1.39 27.26 -15.95
C ASN A 57 2.42 26.16 -15.67
N VAL A 58 1.93 24.99 -15.27
CA VAL A 58 2.70 23.79 -15.05
C VAL A 58 2.20 22.71 -16.02
N HIS A 59 3.12 22.17 -16.80
CA HIS A 59 2.88 20.97 -17.61
C HIS A 59 3.20 19.77 -16.74
N VAL A 60 2.26 18.85 -16.64
CA VAL A 60 2.35 17.72 -15.74
C VAL A 60 2.08 16.41 -16.46
N ARG A 61 2.66 15.34 -15.92
CA ARG A 61 2.35 13.96 -16.27
C ARG A 61 1.64 13.30 -15.10
N TRP A 62 0.45 12.76 -15.33
CA TRP A 62 -0.41 12.26 -14.26
C TRP A 62 0.03 10.89 -13.75
N TYR A 63 -0.04 10.73 -12.43
CA TYR A 63 -0.11 9.43 -11.78
C TYR A 63 -1.58 9.07 -11.52
N TYR A 64 -1.96 7.85 -11.90
CA TYR A 64 -3.29 7.32 -11.66
C TYR A 64 -3.30 6.45 -10.41
N ARG A 65 -4.34 6.58 -9.61
CA ARG A 65 -4.60 5.65 -8.51
C ARG A 65 -5.21 4.36 -9.05
N PRO A 66 -5.04 3.22 -8.36
CA PRO A 66 -5.67 1.96 -8.72
C PRO A 66 -7.18 2.03 -8.99
N GLU A 67 -7.90 2.89 -8.28
CA GLU A 67 -9.35 3.10 -8.43
C GLU A 67 -9.72 3.78 -9.75
N GLU A 68 -8.78 4.52 -10.35
CA GLU A 68 -8.98 5.31 -11.56
C GLU A 68 -8.60 4.52 -12.84
N ALA A 69 -7.86 3.42 -12.68
CA ALA A 69 -7.45 2.57 -13.77
C ALA A 69 -8.57 1.64 -14.25
N PHE A 70 -8.48 1.21 -15.51
CA PHE A 70 -9.39 0.21 -16.05
C PHE A 70 -9.28 -1.10 -15.26
N GLY A 71 -10.41 -1.64 -14.80
CA GLY A 71 -10.47 -2.82 -13.94
C GLY A 71 -10.32 -2.53 -12.44
N GLY A 72 -10.03 -1.28 -12.06
CA GLY A 72 -10.02 -0.83 -10.67
C GLY A 72 -8.93 -1.45 -9.79
N ARG A 73 -9.08 -1.23 -8.47
CA ARG A 73 -8.12 -1.72 -7.47
C ARG A 73 -8.19 -3.25 -7.34
N LYS A 74 -7.03 -3.90 -7.49
CA LYS A 74 -6.82 -5.33 -7.25
C LYS A 74 -6.23 -5.56 -5.85
N LYS A 75 -6.32 -6.80 -5.35
CA LYS A 75 -5.84 -7.17 -4.01
C LYS A 75 -4.34 -6.95 -3.80
N PHE A 76 -3.55 -7.07 -4.86
CA PHE A 76 -2.10 -6.85 -4.79
C PHE A 76 -1.70 -5.37 -4.86
N HIS A 77 -2.66 -4.46 -5.13
CA HIS A 77 -2.36 -3.04 -5.18
C HIS A 77 -2.26 -2.46 -3.77
N GLY A 78 -1.14 -1.81 -3.46
CA GLY A 78 -0.96 -1.15 -2.16
C GLY A 78 -1.73 0.16 -2.04
N ALA A 79 -2.02 0.60 -0.82
CA ALA A 79 -2.76 1.82 -0.50
C ALA A 79 -2.12 3.06 -1.12
N ASN A 80 -0.79 3.14 -1.09
CA ASN A 80 0.00 4.24 -1.65
C ASN A 80 0.55 3.96 -3.06
N GLU A 81 0.02 2.95 -3.75
CA GLU A 81 0.42 2.64 -5.12
C GLU A 81 -0.17 3.64 -6.12
N LEU A 82 0.65 4.01 -7.10
CA LEU A 82 0.31 4.86 -8.22
C LEU A 82 0.84 4.26 -9.53
N PHE A 83 0.21 4.63 -10.64
CA PHE A 83 0.62 4.22 -11.97
C PHE A 83 1.03 5.43 -12.80
N LEU A 84 2.25 5.41 -13.34
CA LEU A 84 2.74 6.49 -14.20
C LEU A 84 2.04 6.43 -15.55
N SER A 85 1.17 7.39 -15.84
CA SER A 85 0.35 7.33 -17.06
C SER A 85 1.03 7.94 -18.28
N ASP A 86 0.45 7.79 -19.47
CA ASP A 86 0.77 8.58 -20.66
C ASP A 86 -0.10 9.83 -20.84
N HIS A 87 -0.81 10.24 -19.79
CA HIS A 87 -1.65 11.43 -19.81
C HIS A 87 -0.88 12.65 -19.31
N TYR A 88 -0.76 13.63 -20.21
CA TYR A 88 -0.17 14.94 -19.97
C TYR A 88 -1.23 16.02 -19.99
N ASP A 89 -1.09 17.01 -19.13
CA ASP A 89 -2.01 18.14 -19.05
C ASP A 89 -1.29 19.42 -18.61
N VAL A 90 -1.96 20.56 -18.77
CA VAL A 90 -1.48 21.88 -18.34
C VAL A 90 -2.41 22.44 -17.29
N HIS A 91 -1.86 22.78 -16.13
CA HIS A 91 -2.58 23.38 -15.03
C HIS A 91 -1.97 24.72 -14.62
N SER A 92 -2.74 25.54 -13.90
CA SER A 92 -2.16 26.68 -13.18
C SER A 92 -1.25 26.18 -12.07
N ALA A 93 -0.06 26.76 -11.93
CA ALA A 93 0.85 26.43 -10.82
C ALA A 93 0.25 26.76 -9.44
N ASP A 94 -0.76 27.65 -9.39
CA ASP A 94 -1.51 27.96 -8.17
C ASP A 94 -2.37 26.77 -7.68
N ALA A 95 -2.61 25.76 -8.52
CA ALA A 95 -3.36 24.56 -8.12
C ALA A 95 -2.49 23.53 -7.36
N ILE A 96 -1.16 23.75 -7.30
CA ILE A 96 -0.24 22.90 -6.56
C ILE A 96 -0.39 23.18 -5.07
N GLU A 97 -0.77 22.14 -4.32
CA GLU A 97 -0.96 22.23 -2.87
C GLU A 97 0.33 21.91 -2.10
N GLY A 98 1.16 21.02 -2.65
CA GLY A 98 2.40 20.64 -1.99
C GLY A 98 3.22 19.62 -2.76
N LYS A 99 4.45 19.43 -2.30
CA LYS A 99 5.35 18.39 -2.79
C LYS A 99 4.99 17.02 -2.20
N CYS A 100 5.21 15.96 -2.97
CA CYS A 100 5.17 14.57 -2.52
C CYS A 100 6.34 13.78 -3.14
N VAL A 101 6.50 12.52 -2.73
CA VAL A 101 7.56 11.65 -3.27
C VAL A 101 6.91 10.39 -3.83
N VAL A 102 7.22 10.06 -5.09
CA VAL A 102 6.84 8.79 -5.70
C VAL A 102 8.11 7.95 -5.87
N HIS A 103 8.22 6.92 -5.06
CA HIS A 103 9.39 6.04 -5.01
C HIS A 103 9.29 4.94 -6.08
N PRO A 104 10.42 4.53 -6.69
CA PRO A 104 10.50 3.20 -7.28
C PRO A 104 10.15 2.15 -6.23
N PHE A 105 9.45 1.10 -6.62
CA PHE A 105 8.97 0.08 -5.69
C PHE A 105 10.06 -0.52 -4.80
N ASP A 106 11.21 -0.85 -5.36
CA ASP A 106 12.35 -1.40 -4.62
C ASP A 106 12.90 -0.46 -3.54
N ASN A 107 12.68 0.85 -3.68
CA ASN A 107 13.07 1.83 -2.68
C ASN A 107 11.97 1.99 -1.64
N TYR A 108 10.70 1.98 -2.05
CA TYR A 108 9.55 2.09 -1.15
C TYR A 108 9.51 0.96 -0.13
N VAL A 109 9.72 -0.30 -0.57
CA VAL A 109 9.70 -1.48 0.31
C VAL A 109 10.86 -1.50 1.33
N LYS A 110 11.86 -0.63 1.17
CA LYS A 110 12.98 -0.45 2.10
C LYS A 110 12.77 0.70 3.08
N LEU A 111 11.72 1.50 2.91
CA LEU A 111 11.41 2.58 3.84
C LEU A 111 11.00 1.97 5.18
N GLU A 112 11.61 2.44 6.25
CA GLU A 112 11.22 2.05 7.61
C GLU A 112 9.81 2.53 7.93
N ASN A 113 9.47 3.74 7.48
CA ASN A 113 8.16 4.36 7.66
C ASN A 113 7.80 5.18 6.41
N ALA A 114 6.83 4.71 5.64
CA ALA A 114 6.23 5.52 4.59
C ALA A 114 5.32 6.59 5.21
N GLY A 115 5.58 7.86 4.92
CA GLY A 115 4.74 8.97 5.33
C GLY A 115 3.48 9.11 4.46
N ALA A 116 2.58 10.01 4.85
CA ALA A 116 1.34 10.28 4.11
C ALA A 116 1.55 10.86 2.69
N LYS A 117 2.77 11.33 2.39
CA LYS A 117 3.17 11.90 1.10
C LYS A 117 4.18 11.01 0.36
N ASP A 118 4.42 9.80 0.86
CA ASP A 118 5.26 8.79 0.22
C ASP A 118 4.37 7.80 -0.53
N PHE A 119 4.49 7.84 -1.85
CA PHE A 119 3.82 6.94 -2.78
C PHE A 119 4.85 6.05 -3.45
N TYR A 120 4.39 5.03 -4.17
CA TYR A 120 5.27 4.24 -5.02
C TYR A 120 4.66 3.91 -6.36
N CYS A 121 5.53 3.67 -7.33
CA CYS A 121 5.16 3.28 -8.66
C CYS A 121 6.03 2.10 -9.12
N ARG A 122 5.39 1.08 -9.69
CA ARG A 122 6.04 -0.05 -10.37
C ARG A 122 5.50 -0.32 -11.77
N PHE A 123 4.45 0.40 -12.16
CA PHE A 123 3.80 0.22 -13.45
C PHE A 123 3.65 1.54 -14.18
N GLU A 124 3.90 1.50 -15.48
CA GLU A 124 3.34 2.48 -16.41
C GLU A 124 1.93 2.04 -16.83
N TYR A 125 1.05 3.03 -17.07
CA TYR A 125 -0.34 2.81 -17.45
C TYR A 125 -0.70 3.58 -18.73
N LYS A 126 -1.30 2.89 -19.70
CA LYS A 126 -1.79 3.48 -20.94
C LYS A 126 -3.27 3.82 -20.80
N VAL A 127 -3.59 5.11 -20.70
CA VAL A 127 -4.95 5.56 -20.36
C VAL A 127 -5.98 5.12 -21.40
N ALA A 128 -5.61 5.16 -22.69
CA ALA A 128 -6.52 4.82 -23.79
C ALA A 128 -6.85 3.31 -23.87
N THR A 129 -5.88 2.44 -23.56
CA THR A 129 -6.02 0.98 -23.73
C THR A 129 -6.22 0.23 -22.42
N GLY A 130 -5.91 0.84 -21.29
CA GLY A 130 -5.86 0.19 -19.99
C GLY A 130 -4.66 -0.74 -19.81
N ALA A 131 -3.68 -0.71 -20.72
CA ALA A 131 -2.52 -1.60 -20.66
C ALA A 131 -1.52 -1.16 -19.59
N PHE A 132 -0.84 -2.13 -18.99
CA PHE A 132 0.20 -1.91 -17.99
C PHE A 132 1.57 -2.35 -18.52
N THR A 133 2.64 -1.70 -18.03
CA THR A 133 4.02 -2.08 -18.34
C THR A 133 4.86 -2.06 -17.05
N PRO A 134 5.61 -3.12 -16.71
CA PRO A 134 5.71 -4.38 -17.46
C PRO A 134 4.40 -5.19 -17.42
N ASP A 135 4.23 -6.08 -18.40
CA ASP A 135 3.08 -6.99 -18.52
C ASP A 135 3.17 -8.21 -17.59
N SER A 136 4.38 -8.46 -17.08
CA SER A 136 4.72 -9.55 -16.17
C SER A 136 5.47 -9.02 -14.95
N VAL A 137 5.15 -9.58 -13.79
CA VAL A 137 5.77 -9.24 -12.51
C VAL A 137 5.99 -10.51 -11.69
N ALA A 138 7.00 -10.48 -10.83
CA ALA A 138 7.24 -11.58 -9.90
C ALA A 138 6.01 -11.79 -9.00
N VAL A 139 5.59 -13.06 -8.92
CA VAL A 139 4.49 -13.51 -8.07
C VAL A 139 5.04 -14.33 -6.92
N TYR A 140 4.28 -14.35 -5.84
CA TYR A 140 4.65 -15.05 -4.61
C TYR A 140 3.46 -15.81 -4.06
N CYS A 141 3.76 -16.71 -3.12
CA CYS A 141 2.79 -17.56 -2.45
C CYS A 141 2.08 -18.51 -3.43
N LYS A 142 1.34 -19.47 -2.88
CA LYS A 142 0.50 -20.40 -3.67
C LYS A 142 -0.69 -19.75 -4.38
N CYS A 143 -0.89 -18.45 -4.21
CA CYS A 143 -1.95 -17.71 -4.88
C CYS A 143 -1.45 -16.99 -6.14
N ASP A 144 -0.16 -17.07 -6.45
CA ASP A 144 0.47 -16.46 -7.63
C ASP A 144 0.11 -14.98 -7.79
N MET A 145 0.18 -14.24 -6.68
CA MET A 145 -0.13 -12.80 -6.65
C MET A 145 1.16 -11.97 -6.53
N PRO A 146 1.22 -10.81 -7.20
CA PRO A 146 2.31 -9.85 -6.98
C PRO A 146 2.37 -9.40 -5.52
N TYR A 147 3.57 -9.04 -5.05
CA TYR A 147 3.78 -8.61 -3.67
C TYR A 147 3.04 -7.28 -3.37
N ASN A 148 2.24 -7.25 -2.32
CA ASN A 148 1.63 -6.03 -1.79
C ASN A 148 2.40 -5.60 -0.53
N PRO A 149 3.01 -4.38 -0.50
CA PRO A 149 3.79 -3.93 0.64
C PRO A 149 2.97 -3.73 1.92
N ASP A 150 1.64 -3.62 1.82
CA ASP A 150 0.77 -3.46 2.98
C ASP A 150 0.32 -4.80 3.59
N ILE A 151 0.59 -5.91 2.90
CA ILE A 151 0.18 -7.25 3.33
C ILE A 151 1.39 -8.00 3.87
N PHE A 152 1.32 -8.36 5.15
CA PHE A 152 2.35 -9.16 5.80
C PHE A 152 2.44 -10.57 5.22
N MET A 153 3.67 -11.02 4.94
CA MET A 153 3.97 -12.36 4.46
C MET A 153 5.02 -13.03 5.34
N VAL A 154 4.86 -14.32 5.59
CA VAL A 154 5.86 -15.16 6.27
C VAL A 154 6.79 -15.80 5.24
N GLN A 155 8.08 -15.91 5.59
CA GLN A 155 9.08 -16.52 4.70
C GLN A 155 9.42 -17.93 5.16
N CYS A 156 9.39 -18.89 4.24
CA CYS A 156 9.79 -20.27 4.52
C CYS A 156 11.32 -20.35 4.62
N VAL A 157 11.83 -20.95 5.70
CA VAL A 157 13.29 -21.05 5.93
C VAL A 157 14.00 -21.94 4.91
N LYS A 158 13.28 -22.89 4.29
CA LYS A 158 13.86 -23.88 3.37
C LYS A 158 13.85 -23.42 1.91
N CYS A 159 12.68 -23.07 1.36
CA CYS A 159 12.58 -22.61 -0.03
C CYS A 159 12.78 -21.10 -0.22
N GLN A 160 12.86 -20.33 0.88
CA GLN A 160 12.98 -18.87 0.87
C GLN A 160 11.81 -18.12 0.21
N ASP A 161 10.75 -18.82 -0.21
CA ASP A 161 9.53 -18.23 -0.74
C ASP A 161 8.65 -17.62 0.37
N ARG A 162 7.79 -16.68 -0.02
CA ARG A 162 6.95 -15.86 0.86
C ARG A 162 5.49 -16.24 0.71
N PHE A 163 4.80 -16.31 1.83
CA PHE A 163 3.41 -16.74 1.88
C PHE A 163 2.55 -15.77 2.69
N HIS A 164 1.36 -15.46 2.18
CA HIS A 164 0.34 -14.85 3.03
C HIS A 164 -0.01 -15.82 4.14
N HIS A 165 -0.02 -15.36 5.39
CA HIS A 165 -0.33 -16.21 6.55
C HIS A 165 -1.69 -16.91 6.38
N ALA A 166 -2.71 -16.20 5.89
CA ALA A 166 -4.03 -16.76 5.61
C ALA A 166 -3.99 -17.85 4.53
N CYS A 167 -3.13 -17.72 3.51
CA CYS A 167 -2.99 -18.76 2.49
C CYS A 167 -2.44 -20.05 3.10
N VAL A 168 -1.50 -19.98 4.04
CA VAL A 168 -0.91 -21.16 4.69
C VAL A 168 -1.67 -21.61 5.95
N GLY A 169 -2.89 -21.09 6.15
CA GLY A 169 -3.76 -21.50 7.26
C GLY A 169 -3.31 -20.98 8.63
N MET A 170 -2.49 -19.93 8.66
CA MET A 170 -2.04 -19.29 9.89
C MET A 170 -2.85 -18.03 10.17
N THR A 171 -3.17 -17.82 11.45
CA THR A 171 -3.64 -16.53 11.95
C THR A 171 -2.53 -15.49 11.89
N THR A 172 -2.90 -14.21 11.92
CA THR A 172 -1.92 -13.12 11.93
C THR A 172 -1.02 -13.23 13.16
N GLU A 173 -1.59 -13.56 14.31
CA GLU A 173 -0.89 -13.71 15.58
C GLU A 173 0.13 -14.86 15.54
N GLU A 174 -0.24 -16.02 15.01
CA GLU A 174 0.67 -17.16 14.83
C GLU A 174 1.82 -16.83 13.89
N ALA A 175 1.50 -16.19 12.77
CA ALA A 175 2.49 -15.79 11.77
C ALA A 175 3.50 -14.78 12.33
N MET A 176 3.02 -13.84 13.15
CA MET A 176 3.88 -12.85 13.83
C MET A 176 4.66 -13.43 15.02
N ALA A 177 4.17 -14.51 15.65
CA ALA A 177 4.88 -15.20 16.72
C ALA A 177 5.92 -16.20 16.20
N SER A 178 5.83 -16.61 14.94
CA SER A 178 6.68 -17.64 14.34
C SER A 178 8.07 -17.09 14.01
N ILE A 179 9.09 -17.62 14.68
CA ILE A 179 10.51 -17.30 14.39
C ILE A 179 11.00 -18.10 13.17
N GLN A 180 10.50 -19.32 13.01
CA GLN A 180 10.85 -20.22 11.91
C GLN A 180 9.58 -20.79 11.31
N PHE A 181 9.37 -20.56 10.02
CA PHE A 181 8.24 -21.08 9.26
C PHE A 181 8.73 -22.05 8.18
N LEU A 182 8.03 -23.17 8.02
CA LEU A 182 8.22 -24.13 6.94
C LEU A 182 6.89 -24.27 6.18
N CYS A 183 6.91 -24.11 4.86
CA CYS A 183 5.71 -24.32 4.04
C CYS A 183 5.36 -25.82 3.94
N SER A 184 4.11 -26.11 3.57
CA SER A 184 3.58 -27.47 3.42
C SER A 184 4.46 -28.36 2.53
N ASP A 185 4.96 -27.79 1.43
CA ASP A 185 5.73 -28.54 0.42
C ASP A 185 7.15 -28.83 0.91
N CYS A 186 7.70 -27.93 1.71
CA CYS A 186 8.99 -28.12 2.34
C CYS A 186 8.93 -29.13 3.48
N LEU A 187 7.81 -29.15 4.23
CA LEU A 187 7.53 -30.09 5.30
C LEU A 187 7.33 -31.50 4.76
N SER A 188 6.53 -31.66 3.70
CA SER A 188 6.28 -32.96 3.06
C SER A 188 7.53 -33.55 2.39
N ASN A 189 8.43 -32.70 1.87
CA ASN A 189 9.69 -33.11 1.25
C ASN A 189 10.87 -33.21 2.24
N CYS A 190 10.65 -33.11 3.56
CA CYS A 190 11.67 -33.45 4.54
C CYS A 190 11.75 -34.98 4.70
N LYS A 191 12.62 -35.63 3.93
CA LYS A 191 12.99 -37.05 4.13
C LYS A 191 13.96 -37.28 5.30
N GLU A 192 14.47 -36.22 5.90
CA GLU A 192 15.21 -36.32 7.14
C GLU A 192 14.20 -36.40 8.28
N LYS A 193 14.26 -37.51 9.04
CA LYS A 193 13.71 -37.54 10.38
C LYS A 193 14.24 -36.30 11.09
N LEU A 194 13.38 -35.31 11.31
CA LEU A 194 13.66 -34.29 12.31
C LEU A 194 13.85 -35.06 13.60
N ASP A 195 15.11 -35.28 13.99
CA ASP A 195 15.44 -35.85 15.28
C ASP A 195 14.78 -34.95 16.31
N ALA A 196 13.71 -35.45 16.91
CA ALA A 196 12.93 -34.80 17.97
C ALA A 196 13.75 -34.54 19.25
N ARG A 197 15.08 -34.62 19.18
CA ARG A 197 16.02 -34.46 20.28
C ARG A 197 16.77 -33.12 20.27
N THR A 198 16.53 -32.26 19.28
CA THR A 198 17.02 -30.86 19.29
C THR A 198 15.92 -29.81 19.42
N PHE A 199 14.65 -30.21 19.52
CA PHE A 199 13.50 -29.33 19.81
C PHE A 199 13.03 -29.43 21.27
N HIS A 200 13.95 -29.73 22.19
CA HIS A 200 13.63 -29.92 23.60
C HIS A 200 14.25 -28.83 24.49
N ASP A 201 14.09 -27.56 24.12
CA ASP A 201 13.89 -26.48 25.08
C ASP A 201 13.39 -25.24 24.33
N LYS A 202 12.32 -24.60 24.85
CA LYS A 202 11.55 -23.46 24.30
C LYS A 202 10.34 -23.83 23.41
N GLY A 203 9.20 -23.88 24.09
CA GLY A 203 7.81 -23.74 23.61
C GLY A 203 7.56 -23.80 22.11
N VAL A 204 7.08 -24.96 21.65
CA VAL A 204 6.48 -25.14 20.34
C VAL A 204 5.16 -24.36 20.28
N SER A 205 4.96 -23.57 19.23
CA SER A 205 3.69 -22.89 18.95
C SER A 205 2.58 -23.91 18.65
N PRO A 206 1.33 -23.72 19.12
CA PRO A 206 0.19 -24.62 18.87
C PRO A 206 -0.03 -25.00 17.40
N ALA A 207 0.48 -24.19 16.46
CA ALA A 207 0.40 -24.44 15.03
C ALA A 207 1.15 -25.72 14.55
N ILE A 208 2.27 -26.09 15.19
CA ILE A 208 3.01 -27.32 14.82
C ILE A 208 2.32 -28.58 15.38
N GLU A 209 1.67 -28.45 16.53
CA GLU A 209 0.88 -29.51 17.15
C GLU A 209 -0.42 -29.78 16.38
N ALA A 210 -1.04 -28.73 15.81
CA ALA A 210 -2.19 -28.85 14.92
C ALA A 210 -1.87 -29.59 13.61
N VAL A 211 -0.69 -29.36 13.02
CA VAL A 211 -0.27 -30.05 11.79
C VAL A 211 0.12 -31.51 12.06
N SER A 212 0.79 -31.79 13.19
CA SER A 212 1.06 -33.17 13.63
C SER A 212 -0.22 -33.95 13.91
N ASN A 213 -1.22 -33.31 14.50
CA ASN A 213 -2.52 -33.92 14.75
C ASN A 213 -3.34 -34.13 13.48
N MET A 214 -3.27 -33.25 12.47
CA MET A 214 -3.93 -33.47 11.17
C MET A 214 -3.32 -34.62 10.36
N LEU A 215 -2.01 -34.85 10.48
CA LEU A 215 -1.34 -35.99 9.84
C LEU A 215 -1.63 -37.33 10.54
N ALA A 216 -2.04 -37.30 11.82
CA ALA A 216 -2.36 -38.50 12.60
C ALA A 216 -3.78 -39.06 12.35
N VAL A 217 -4.71 -38.29 11.76
CA VAL A 217 -6.11 -38.74 11.55
C VAL A 217 -6.33 -39.48 10.22
N ASN A 218 -5.39 -39.40 9.27
CA ASN A 218 -5.54 -40.06 7.97
C ASN A 218 -4.79 -41.40 7.92
N ASN A 219 -5.03 -42.26 8.90
CA ASN A 219 -4.72 -43.69 8.81
C ASN A 219 -5.65 -44.32 7.75
N VAL A 220 -5.29 -44.17 6.47
CA VAL A 220 -5.81 -44.99 5.39
C VAL A 220 -4.64 -45.81 4.87
N GLU A 221 -4.70 -47.12 5.12
CA GLU A 221 -3.80 -48.11 4.55
C GLU A 221 -3.79 -47.97 3.03
N TYR A 222 -2.64 -47.61 2.45
CA TYR A 222 -2.42 -47.70 1.02
C TYR A 222 -1.87 -49.08 0.67
N ALA A 223 -2.68 -49.87 -0.03
CA ALA A 223 -2.19 -50.94 -0.89
C ALA A 223 -1.54 -50.34 -2.15
N ASN A 224 -0.43 -50.96 -2.55
CA ASN A 224 0.43 -50.67 -3.69
C ASN A 224 -0.29 -50.24 -4.98
N ILE A 225 0.23 -49.20 -5.66
CA ILE A 225 0.29 -49.14 -7.13
C ILE A 225 1.59 -48.44 -7.55
N GLU A 226 2.36 -49.11 -8.42
CA GLU A 226 3.57 -48.63 -9.08
C GLU A 226 3.27 -47.61 -10.20
N GLY A 227 4.20 -46.68 -10.39
CA GLY A 227 4.48 -46.03 -11.67
C GLY A 227 3.75 -44.70 -11.94
N VAL A 228 4.53 -43.63 -12.17
CA VAL A 228 4.46 -42.74 -13.35
C VAL A 228 5.49 -41.60 -13.18
N GLN A 229 6.13 -41.25 -14.30
CA GLN A 229 7.32 -40.42 -14.46
C GLN A 229 7.11 -38.92 -14.18
N VAL A 230 8.21 -38.29 -13.78
CA VAL A 230 8.42 -36.85 -13.63
C VAL A 230 8.49 -36.20 -15.02
N GLY A 231 7.61 -35.23 -15.28
CA GLY A 231 7.67 -34.34 -16.44
C GLY A 231 8.06 -32.93 -16.00
N ILE A 232 9.18 -32.46 -16.54
CA ILE A 232 9.67 -31.08 -16.44
C ILE A 232 8.86 -30.26 -17.44
N GLY A 233 8.20 -29.18 -17.01
CA GLY A 233 7.38 -28.32 -17.86
C GLY A 233 7.71 -26.85 -17.61
N GLU A 234 8.34 -26.22 -18.58
CA GLU A 234 8.47 -24.77 -18.75
C GLU A 234 7.06 -24.18 -18.84
N ASN A 235 6.71 -23.18 -18.00
CA ASN A 235 5.41 -22.54 -18.06
C ASN A 235 5.51 -21.14 -18.68
N GLU A 236 5.07 -21.08 -19.93
CA GLU A 236 4.70 -19.89 -20.66
C GLU A 236 3.45 -19.21 -20.06
N ASN A 237 3.49 -17.88 -20.03
CA ASN A 237 2.39 -16.91 -20.18
C ASN A 237 0.99 -17.27 -19.61
N ILE A 238 0.75 -16.90 -18.35
CA ILE A 238 -0.59 -16.87 -17.74
C ILE A 238 -0.95 -15.43 -17.33
N TRP A 239 -1.31 -14.58 -18.28
CA TRP A 239 -1.90 -13.25 -17.99
C TRP A 239 -3.09 -12.85 -18.87
N HIS A 240 -3.73 -13.80 -19.55
CA HIS A 240 -4.93 -13.52 -20.36
C HIS A 240 -6.29 -13.78 -19.68
N ASN A 241 -6.34 -14.32 -18.45
CA ASN A 241 -7.60 -14.77 -17.83
C ASN A 241 -7.95 -14.10 -16.50
N PHE A 242 -7.87 -12.77 -16.42
CA PHE A 242 -8.64 -12.00 -15.42
C PHE A 242 -9.71 -11.17 -16.12
N ARG A 243 -10.61 -11.86 -16.81
CA ARG A 243 -11.88 -11.32 -17.28
C ARG A 243 -13.01 -12.23 -16.80
N ASN A 244 -13.81 -11.67 -15.89
CA ASN A 244 -15.16 -12.10 -15.50
C ASN A 244 -15.31 -13.32 -14.56
N GLU A 245 -15.48 -13.03 -13.27
CA GLU A 245 -16.52 -13.64 -12.42
C GLU A 245 -17.07 -12.44 -11.61
N GLU A 246 -18.28 -11.93 -11.86
CA GLU A 246 -19.54 -12.40 -11.26
C GLU A 246 -20.75 -11.94 -12.10
N HIS A 247 -21.64 -12.88 -12.41
CA HIS A 247 -23.11 -12.80 -12.35
C HIS A 247 -23.76 -13.75 -13.35
N ASN A 248 -24.47 -14.74 -12.82
CA ASN A 248 -25.29 -15.66 -13.59
C ASN A 248 -26.77 -15.43 -13.27
N GLY A 249 -27.58 -15.32 -14.33
CA GLY A 249 -29.03 -15.53 -14.31
C GLY A 249 -29.86 -14.29 -14.66
N ASN A 250 -30.66 -14.17 -15.72
CA ASN A 250 -30.91 -14.93 -16.96
C ASN A 250 -31.96 -14.09 -17.75
N THR A 251 -31.77 -13.76 -19.02
CA THR A 251 -32.81 -13.78 -20.08
C THR A 251 -32.22 -13.36 -21.43
N GLN A 252 -32.55 -14.15 -22.46
CA GLN A 252 -32.18 -14.00 -23.86
C GLN A 252 -32.93 -12.84 -24.52
N GLU A 253 -32.28 -12.10 -25.44
CA GLU A 253 -32.73 -11.95 -26.85
C GLU A 253 -31.74 -11.11 -27.70
N HIS A 254 -31.46 -11.66 -28.89
CA HIS A 254 -31.14 -11.04 -30.19
C HIS A 254 -30.29 -9.75 -30.31
N SER A 255 -29.08 -9.96 -30.85
CA SER A 255 -28.48 -9.27 -32.02
C SER A 255 -28.89 -7.81 -32.31
N GLN A 256 -28.01 -6.86 -31.97
CA GLN A 256 -27.61 -5.74 -32.82
C GLN A 256 -26.47 -4.96 -32.14
N VAL A 257 -25.45 -4.58 -32.92
CA VAL A 257 -24.28 -3.78 -32.50
C VAL A 257 -24.72 -2.33 -32.24
N PRO A 258 -24.27 -1.71 -31.13
CA PRO A 258 -24.02 -0.27 -31.17
C PRO A 258 -22.68 0.13 -30.54
N THR A 259 -21.96 0.95 -31.30
CA THR A 259 -20.87 1.83 -30.90
C THR A 259 -21.32 2.73 -29.75
N VAL A 260 -20.71 2.62 -28.56
CA VAL A 260 -20.92 3.56 -27.45
C VAL A 260 -19.60 4.20 -27.07
N ILE A 261 -19.48 5.47 -27.47
CA ILE A 261 -18.45 6.42 -27.03
C ILE A 261 -18.73 6.76 -25.55
N ASN A 262 -17.70 6.71 -24.72
CA ASN A 262 -17.76 7.11 -23.31
C ASN A 262 -18.15 8.61 -23.19
N PRO A 263 -19.28 8.97 -22.55
CA PRO A 263 -19.81 10.33 -22.57
C PRO A 263 -19.17 11.31 -21.57
N ASN A 264 -18.04 10.97 -20.93
CA ASN A 264 -17.38 11.86 -19.97
C ASN A 264 -16.28 12.78 -20.56
N LEU A 265 -16.10 12.80 -21.89
CA LEU A 265 -15.07 13.63 -22.55
C LEU A 265 -15.54 14.99 -23.10
N GLU A 266 -16.83 15.36 -23.01
CA GLU A 266 -17.34 16.60 -23.63
C GLU A 266 -17.67 17.77 -22.68
N LYS A 267 -17.36 17.70 -21.37
CA LYS A 267 -17.70 18.79 -20.42
C LYS A 267 -16.57 19.76 -20.03
N MET A 268 -15.49 19.84 -20.83
CA MET A 268 -14.38 20.76 -20.55
C MET A 268 -13.99 21.69 -21.71
N VAL A 269 -14.96 22.13 -22.51
CA VAL A 269 -14.76 23.25 -23.45
C VAL A 269 -15.95 24.21 -23.39
N GLY A 270 -15.82 25.37 -22.71
CA GLY A 270 -16.87 26.39 -22.76
C GLY A 270 -16.80 27.58 -21.79
N ARG A 271 -16.07 28.63 -22.22
CA ARG A 271 -16.35 30.08 -22.06
C ARG A 271 -16.23 30.79 -20.69
N TYR A 272 -15.30 31.75 -20.70
CA TYR A 272 -15.29 33.04 -19.99
C TYR A 272 -16.67 33.72 -19.85
N GLY A 273 -16.91 34.29 -18.67
CA GLY A 273 -17.93 35.31 -18.42
C GLY A 273 -17.85 35.84 -16.98
N PHE A 274 -17.38 37.08 -16.82
CA PHE A 274 -17.40 37.85 -15.57
C PHE A 274 -18.82 38.09 -15.06
N GLY A 275 -19.00 38.13 -13.74
CA GLY A 275 -20.22 38.63 -13.10
C GLY A 275 -20.13 38.63 -11.57
N ASN A 276 -19.77 39.78 -10.99
CA ASN A 276 -19.91 40.10 -9.57
C ASN A 276 -21.38 40.05 -9.13
N GLN A 277 -21.67 39.51 -7.95
CA GLN A 277 -22.34 40.25 -6.85
C GLN A 277 -22.51 39.38 -5.60
N ALA A 278 -22.27 40.03 -4.46
CA ALA A 278 -22.43 39.54 -3.11
C ALA A 278 -23.90 39.31 -2.73
N GLN A 279 -24.15 38.38 -1.80
CA GLN A 279 -25.02 38.70 -0.66
C GLN A 279 -24.79 37.79 0.54
N GLU A 280 -24.68 38.47 1.67
CA GLU A 280 -24.53 38.00 3.04
C GLU A 280 -25.73 37.13 3.45
N PHE A 281 -25.47 36.07 4.23
CA PHE A 281 -26.37 35.67 5.31
C PHE A 281 -25.55 35.20 6.49
N SER A 282 -25.65 35.98 7.56
CA SER A 282 -25.14 35.72 8.89
C SER A 282 -26.11 34.82 9.68
N CYS A 283 -25.56 33.90 10.46
CA CYS A 283 -26.16 33.48 11.72
C CYS A 283 -25.05 33.02 12.67
N SER A 284 -24.63 33.95 13.52
CA SER A 284 -23.85 33.73 14.74
C SER A 284 -24.80 33.24 15.85
N SER A 285 -24.53 32.13 16.52
CA SER A 285 -23.82 32.06 17.82
C SER A 285 -23.90 30.59 18.28
N GLN A 286 -22.89 29.94 18.88
CA GLN A 286 -22.12 30.32 20.06
C GLN A 286 -20.70 29.70 20.06
N SER A 287 -19.73 30.50 20.49
CA SER A 287 -18.40 30.17 21.01
C SER A 287 -18.47 29.15 22.17
N SER A 288 -17.50 28.30 22.53
CA SER A 288 -16.07 28.16 22.25
C SER A 288 -15.58 26.96 23.06
N VAL A 289 -14.73 26.07 22.51
CA VAL A 289 -13.42 25.68 23.08
C VAL A 289 -12.58 25.11 21.94
N ASN A 290 -11.44 25.76 21.71
CA ASN A 290 -10.35 25.37 20.84
C ASN A 290 -9.74 24.05 21.35
N ASN A 291 -9.46 23.09 20.48
CA ASN A 291 -8.30 22.21 20.63
C ASN A 291 -7.81 21.80 19.24
N ASN A 292 -6.80 22.53 18.77
CA ASN A 292 -5.89 22.09 17.72
C ASN A 292 -5.21 20.80 18.19
N VAL A 293 -5.70 19.65 17.75
CA VAL A 293 -4.97 18.39 17.91
C VAL A 293 -4.07 18.23 16.69
N ILE A 294 -2.81 18.64 16.85
CA ILE A 294 -1.71 18.22 15.98
C ILE A 294 -1.75 16.68 15.92
N PRO A 295 -1.66 16.03 14.75
CA PRO A 295 -1.59 14.57 14.69
C PRO A 295 -0.36 14.09 15.46
N VAL A 296 -0.59 13.59 16.67
CA VAL A 296 0.47 13.13 17.56
C VAL A 296 1.11 11.89 16.92
N SER A 297 2.42 11.95 16.68
CA SER A 297 3.17 10.85 16.04
C SER A 297 2.96 9.55 16.82
N SER A 298 3.03 8.39 16.14
CA SER A 298 2.86 7.09 16.79
C SER A 298 3.86 6.88 17.94
N SER A 299 5.07 7.45 17.84
CA SER A 299 6.07 7.48 18.90
C SER A 299 5.61 8.27 20.12
N GLN A 300 5.03 9.45 19.90
CA GLN A 300 4.51 10.27 20.99
C GLN A 300 3.30 9.60 21.67
N ARG A 301 2.41 8.96 20.88
CA ARG A 301 1.30 8.14 21.42
C ARG A 301 1.78 6.97 22.26
N VAL A 302 2.89 6.32 21.89
CA VAL A 302 3.48 5.24 22.70
C VAL A 302 4.06 5.76 23.99
N MET A 303 4.77 6.89 23.95
CA MET A 303 5.29 7.51 25.18
C MET A 303 4.16 7.92 26.12
N ASP A 304 3.06 8.46 25.58
CA ASP A 304 1.88 8.82 26.38
C ASP A 304 1.24 7.58 27.03
N VAL A 305 1.18 6.44 26.33
CA VAL A 305 0.68 5.18 26.90
C VAL A 305 1.65 4.63 27.95
N LEU A 306 2.94 4.54 27.65
CA LEU A 306 3.95 3.98 28.55
C LEU A 306 4.09 4.77 29.85
N ASN A 307 4.00 6.10 29.79
CA ASN A 307 4.12 6.95 30.97
C ASN A 307 2.91 6.85 31.90
N ASN A 308 1.78 6.32 31.42
CA ASN A 308 0.54 6.18 32.18
C ASN A 308 0.15 4.70 32.42
N MET A 309 0.99 3.74 32.02
CA MET A 309 0.68 2.32 32.10
C MET A 309 1.03 1.76 33.48
N ASP A 310 0.05 1.13 34.16
CA ASP A 310 0.28 0.47 35.44
C ASP A 310 1.21 -0.75 35.28
N GLY A 311 2.20 -0.89 36.18
CA GLY A 311 3.13 -2.02 36.22
C GLY A 311 4.41 -1.86 35.40
N ILE A 312 4.68 -0.67 34.86
CA ILE A 312 5.99 -0.29 34.32
C ILE A 312 6.41 1.08 34.89
N GLU A 313 7.52 1.12 35.62
CA GLU A 313 8.02 2.39 36.18
C GLU A 313 8.87 3.13 35.15
N SER A 314 8.60 4.42 34.94
CA SER A 314 9.40 5.26 34.04
C SER A 314 10.87 5.27 34.48
N GLY A 315 11.77 4.99 33.54
CA GLY A 315 13.21 4.87 33.81
C GLY A 315 13.67 3.53 34.39
N SER A 316 12.77 2.56 34.60
CA SER A 316 13.16 1.18 34.94
C SER A 316 13.84 0.46 33.77
N THR A 317 14.58 -0.62 34.03
CA THR A 317 15.21 -1.43 32.98
C THR A 317 14.18 -1.92 31.96
N LEU A 318 13.03 -2.40 32.43
CA LEU A 318 11.95 -2.86 31.56
C LEU A 318 11.39 -1.71 30.71
N TRP A 319 11.31 -0.49 31.25
CA TRP A 319 10.88 0.69 30.51
C TRP A 319 11.86 1.08 29.40
N CYS A 320 13.17 1.06 29.67
CA CYS A 320 14.21 1.32 28.68
C CYS A 320 14.24 0.24 27.57
N GLU A 321 14.14 -1.04 27.94
CA GLU A 321 14.05 -2.15 26.99
C GLU A 321 12.77 -2.06 26.15
N THR A 322 11.67 -1.61 26.75
CA THR A 322 10.41 -1.38 26.04
C THR A 322 10.53 -0.26 25.02
N ILE A 323 11.22 0.83 25.33
CA ILE A 323 11.46 1.91 24.36
C ILE A 323 12.24 1.38 23.16
N TYR A 324 13.32 0.65 23.40
CA TYR A 324 14.13 0.04 22.33
C TYR A 324 13.31 -0.98 21.52
N LEU A 325 12.48 -1.79 22.18
CA LEU A 325 11.58 -2.74 21.53
C LEU A 325 10.56 -2.02 20.63
N LEU A 326 10.11 -0.83 21.02
CA LEU A 326 9.11 -0.02 20.31
C LEU A 326 9.70 1.04 19.38
N GLU A 327 11.03 1.04 19.16
CA GLU A 327 11.68 1.74 18.05
C GLU A 327 11.22 1.16 16.70
N ASP A 328 10.97 -0.15 16.67
CA ASP A 328 10.38 -0.84 15.53
C ASP A 328 8.91 -0.41 15.33
N PRO A 329 8.54 0.13 14.16
CA PRO A 329 7.22 0.70 13.93
C PRO A 329 6.11 -0.35 13.85
N VAL A 330 6.43 -1.59 13.47
CA VAL A 330 5.47 -2.71 13.48
C VAL A 330 5.13 -3.05 14.92
N ARG A 331 6.14 -3.21 15.77
CA ARG A 331 5.98 -3.45 17.22
C ARG A 331 5.25 -2.30 17.91
N ARG A 332 5.51 -1.07 17.50
CA ARG A 332 4.78 0.13 17.95
C ARG A 332 3.31 0.09 17.59
N GLY A 333 2.99 -0.23 16.34
CA GLY A 333 1.62 -0.41 15.87
C GLY A 333 0.89 -1.51 16.65
N MET A 334 1.57 -2.63 16.89
CA MET A 334 1.05 -3.75 17.68
C MET A 334 0.76 -3.35 19.13
N PHE A 335 1.70 -2.66 19.78
CA PHE A 335 1.56 -2.19 21.16
C PHE A 335 0.38 -1.22 21.33
N LEU A 336 0.20 -0.31 20.38
CA LEU A 336 -0.93 0.64 20.39
C LEU A 336 -2.28 -0.04 20.10
N ALA A 337 -2.31 -1.12 19.33
CA ALA A 337 -3.53 -1.87 18.99
C ALA A 337 -4.04 -2.79 20.11
N MET A 338 -3.25 -3.03 21.17
CA MET A 338 -3.66 -3.89 22.28
C MET A 338 -4.80 -3.28 23.10
N LYS A 339 -5.72 -4.14 23.56
CA LYS A 339 -7.00 -3.72 24.15
C LYS A 339 -6.87 -3.07 25.54
N ASN A 340 -5.85 -3.42 26.32
CA ASN A 340 -5.64 -2.91 27.67
C ASN A 340 -4.16 -3.01 28.10
N ASP A 341 -3.84 -2.38 29.22
CA ASP A 341 -2.49 -2.27 29.76
C ASP A 341 -1.93 -3.60 30.29
N ALA A 342 -2.79 -4.49 30.78
CA ALA A 342 -2.38 -5.83 31.19
C ALA A 342 -1.85 -6.65 30.01
N CYS A 343 -2.50 -6.56 28.84
CA CYS A 343 -2.01 -7.20 27.61
C CYS A 343 -0.69 -6.59 27.13
N ARG A 344 -0.56 -5.26 27.21
CA ARG A 344 0.67 -4.53 26.84
C ARG A 344 1.84 -4.94 27.71
N LEU A 345 1.64 -4.98 29.03
CA LEU A 345 2.67 -5.38 29.99
C LEU A 345 3.08 -6.84 29.83
N ALA A 346 2.14 -7.76 29.64
CA ALA A 346 2.44 -9.17 29.37
C ALA A 346 3.25 -9.35 28.08
N TRP A 347 2.89 -8.61 27.02
CA TRP A 347 3.61 -8.64 25.75
C TRP A 347 5.02 -8.07 25.87
N ILE A 348 5.19 -6.95 26.59
CA ILE A 348 6.49 -6.35 26.90
C ILE A 348 7.39 -7.35 27.63
N LYS A 349 6.90 -7.94 28.73
CA LYS A 349 7.65 -8.92 29.54
C LYS A 349 8.08 -10.14 28.71
N PHE A 350 7.17 -10.64 27.86
CA PHE A 350 7.46 -11.75 26.95
C PHE A 350 8.56 -11.41 25.95
N ARG A 351 8.53 -10.21 25.36
CA ARG A 351 9.50 -9.79 24.34
C ARG A 351 10.86 -9.38 24.92
N CYS A 352 10.88 -8.83 26.13
CA CYS A 352 12.10 -8.48 26.84
C CYS A 352 12.72 -9.69 27.58
N ASN A 353 12.09 -10.88 27.50
CA ASN A 353 12.57 -12.13 28.08
C ASN A 353 12.83 -12.04 29.60
N ILE A 354 12.06 -11.21 30.30
CA ILE A 354 12.16 -11.06 31.77
C ILE A 354 11.35 -12.18 32.42
N LYS A 355 12.04 -13.07 33.13
CA LYS A 355 11.41 -14.09 33.97
C LYS A 355 10.90 -13.40 35.23
N ASP A 356 9.62 -13.52 35.53
CA ASP A 356 9.09 -13.15 36.85
C ASP A 356 9.82 -14.03 37.89
N ASN A 357 10.57 -13.40 38.81
CA ASN A 357 11.19 -14.06 39.97
C ASN A 357 10.20 -14.12 41.13
#